data_AF-A0A5N4X0I8-F1
#
_entry.id   AF-A0A5N4X0I8-F1
#
_cell.length_a   1.000
_cell.length_b   1.000
_cell.length_c   1.000
_cell.angle_alpha   90.00
_cell.angle_beta   90.00
_cell.angle_gamma   90.00
#
_symmetry.space_group_name_H-M   'P 1'
#
loop_
_entity.id
_entity.type
_entity.pdbx_description
1 polymer ?
#
loop_
_entity_poly.entity_id
_entity_poly.type
_entity_poly.pdbx_seq_one_letter_code
_entity_poly.pdbx_strand_id
1 'polypeptide(L)' 'MMMGCQQSTHLSPTIPANLLEPCADLQKLESGQGKDVMLWSIDTVAKYNDCKAKHSAIADALN' A
#
# COMPACT_ATOMS: atom_id res chain seq x y z
N MET A 1 -42.10 6.09 -13.44
CA MET A 1 -41.15 6.62 -12.44
C MET A 1 -39.98 5.65 -12.40
N MET A 2 -38.80 6.04 -12.88
CA MET A 2 -37.62 5.15 -12.90
C MET A 2 -36.91 5.25 -11.55
N MET A 3 -37.05 4.24 -10.68
CA MET A 3 -36.15 4.06 -9.55
C MET A 3 -34.82 3.52 -10.10
N GLY A 4 -33.83 4.40 -10.25
CA GLY A 4 -32.45 3.99 -10.49
C GLY A 4 -31.87 3.28 -9.27
N CYS A 5 -30.97 2.32 -9.49
CA CYS A 5 -30.32 1.57 -8.41
C CYS A 5 -29.68 2.52 -7.40
N GLN A 6 -30.12 2.45 -6.14
CA GLN A 6 -29.46 3.11 -5.03
C GLN A 6 -28.15 2.38 -4.74
N GLN A 7 -27.07 3.13 -4.56
CA GLN A 7 -25.76 2.57 -4.25
C GLN A 7 -25.82 1.84 -2.90
N SER A 8 -25.81 0.51 -2.90
CA SER A 8 -25.86 -0.31 -1.67
C SER A 8 -24.54 -0.36 -0.91
N THR A 9 -23.45 0.13 -1.50
CA THR A 9 -22.16 0.25 -0.82
C THR A 9 -22.15 1.52 0.03
N HIS A 10 -22.48 1.36 1.31
CA HIS A 10 -22.19 2.37 2.32
C HIS A 10 -20.66 2.51 2.43
N LEU A 11 -20.12 3.65 1.98
CA LEU A 11 -18.74 4.01 2.24
C LEU A 11 -18.59 4.16 3.76
N SER A 12 -18.01 3.17 4.41
CA SER A 12 -17.69 3.29 5.84
C SER A 12 -16.59 4.33 5.97
N PRO A 13 -16.71 5.33 6.87
CA PRO A 13 -15.62 6.25 7.18
C PRO A 13 -14.44 5.55 7.89
N THR A 14 -14.59 4.26 8.22
CA THR A 14 -13.57 3.46 8.85
C THR A 14 -12.53 3.00 7.84
N ILE A 15 -11.30 3.50 7.97
CA ILE A 15 -10.16 3.03 7.20
C ILE A 15 -9.90 1.55 7.55
N PRO A 16 -9.78 0.65 6.57
CA PRO A 16 -9.39 -0.74 6.78
C PRO A 16 -8.08 -0.86 7.58
N ALA A 17 -8.05 -1.75 8.58
CA ALA A 17 -6.90 -1.89 9.48
C ALA A 17 -5.57 -2.18 8.75
N ASN A 18 -5.61 -2.95 7.67
CA ASN A 18 -4.43 -3.28 6.85
C ASN A 18 -3.81 -2.07 6.12
N LEU A 19 -4.56 -0.97 5.98
CA LEU A 19 -4.04 0.29 5.45
C LEU A 19 -3.40 1.14 6.55
N LEU A 20 -3.85 0.99 7.81
CA LEU A 20 -3.30 1.69 8.97
C LEU A 20 -1.98 1.09 9.47
N GLU A 21 -1.65 -0.13 9.03
CA GLU A 21 -0.37 -0.76 9.29
C GLU A 21 0.78 0.09 8.69
N PRO A 22 1.86 0.33 9.43
CA PRO A 22 3.01 1.05 8.91
C PRO A 22 3.66 0.28 7.76
N CYS A 23 4.36 1.02 6.90
CA CYS A 23 5.15 0.40 5.84
C CYS A 23 6.25 -0.48 6.43
N ALA A 24 6.48 -1.63 5.79
CA ALA A 24 7.50 -2.57 6.24
C ALA A 24 8.90 -1.96 6.21
N ASP A 25 9.70 -2.28 7.22
CA ASP A 25 11.10 -1.87 7.26
C ASP A 25 11.88 -2.46 6.08
N LEU A 26 12.79 -1.64 5.55
CA LEU A 26 13.76 -2.11 4.58
C LEU A 26 14.82 -2.95 5.30
N GLN A 27 15.19 -4.05 4.67
CA GLN A 27 16.30 -4.86 5.18
C GLN A 27 17.58 -4.01 5.11
N LYS A 28 18.50 -4.22 6.05
CA LYS A 28 19.81 -3.61 5.93
C LYS A 28 20.58 -4.29 4.79
N LEU A 29 21.25 -3.48 3.97
CA LEU A 29 22.15 -4.01 2.95
C LEU A 29 23.47 -4.40 3.63
N GLU A 30 23.70 -5.69 3.83
CA GLU A 30 24.87 -6.19 4.56
C GLU A 30 26.15 -6.22 3.71
N SER A 31 26.04 -6.09 2.39
CA SER A 31 27.17 -6.11 1.47
C SER A 31 26.94 -5.24 0.24
N GLY A 32 27.99 -4.61 -0.25
CA GLY A 32 28.00 -3.88 -1.53
C GLY A 32 28.23 -4.77 -2.76
N GLN A 33 28.31 -6.09 -2.59
CA GLN A 33 28.44 -7.01 -3.72
C GLN A 33 27.22 -6.93 -4.64
N GLY A 34 27.45 -6.91 -5.95
CA GLY A 34 26.39 -6.72 -6.93
C GLY A 34 25.24 -7.74 -6.81
N LYS A 35 25.53 -8.99 -6.48
CA LYS A 35 24.51 -10.03 -6.23
C LYS A 35 23.59 -9.65 -5.06
N ASP A 36 24.17 -9.22 -3.95
CA ASP A 36 23.42 -8.91 -2.73
C ASP A 36 22.63 -7.62 -2.92
N VAL A 37 23.23 -6.61 -3.56
CA VAL A 37 22.56 -5.36 -3.95
C VAL A 37 21.37 -5.63 -4.88
N MET A 38 21.52 -6.51 -5.86
CA MET A 38 20.45 -6.84 -6.81
C MET A 38 19.26 -7.49 -6.09
N LEU A 39 19.51 -8.50 -5.27
CA LEU A 39 18.45 -9.18 -4.51
C LEU A 39 17.75 -8.23 -3.52
N TRP A 40 18.53 -7.39 -2.82
CA TRP A 40 18.00 -6.36 -1.94
C TRP A 40 17.14 -5.33 -2.68
N SER A 41 17.56 -4.93 -3.88
CA SER A 41 16.84 -3.93 -4.69
C SER A 41 15.46 -4.46 -5.12
N ILE A 42 15.37 -5.74 -5.49
CA ILE A 42 14.09 -6.38 -5.87
C ILE A 42 13.11 -6.37 -4.68
N ASP A 43 13.55 -6.80 -3.50
CA ASP A 43 12.73 -6.79 -2.27
C ASP A 43 12.28 -5.36 -1.92
N THR A 44 13.21 -4.41 -2.01
CA THR A 44 12.94 -3.00 -1.67
C THR A 44 11.92 -2.36 -2.61
N VAL A 45 12.01 -2.62 -3.92
CA VAL A 45 11.02 -2.10 -4.89
C VAL A 45 9.63 -2.69 -4.64
N ALA A 46 9.54 -3.98 -4.31
CA ALA A 46 8.26 -4.61 -3.97
C ALA A 46 7.63 -3.97 -2.72
N LYS A 47 8.40 -3.81 -1.64
CA LYS A 47 7.95 -3.14 -0.41
C LYS A 47 7.55 -1.68 -0.63
N TYR A 48 8.30 -0.95 -1.44
CA TYR A 48 7.96 0.43 -1.80
C TYR A 48 6.60 0.50 -2.52
N ASN A 49 6.38 -0.36 -3.51
CA ASN A 49 5.13 -0.34 -4.28
C ASN A 49 3.91 -0.68 -3.41
N ASP A 50 4.03 -1.64 -2.50
CA ASP A 50 2.98 -1.97 -1.53
C ASP A 50 2.69 -0.78 -0.59
N CYS A 51 3.73 -0.21 0.01
CA CYS A 51 3.62 0.97 0.87
C CYS A 51 2.94 2.15 0.15
N LYS A 52 3.37 2.45 -1.08
CA LYS A 52 2.80 3.51 -1.91
C LYS A 52 1.32 3.28 -2.17
N ALA A 53 0.93 2.05 -2.53
CA ALA A 53 -0.47 1.72 -2.80
C ALA A 53 -1.36 1.92 -1.56
N LYS A 54 -0.90 1.47 -0.39
CA LYS A 54 -1.63 1.66 0.87
C LYS A 54 -1.81 3.13 1.22
N HIS A 55 -0.73 3.91 1.12
CA HIS A 55 -0.76 5.35 1.39
C HIS A 55 -1.68 6.11 0.41
N SER A 56 -1.63 5.77 -0.88
CA SER A 56 -2.55 6.35 -1.87
C SER A 56 -4.00 6.02 -1.55
N ALA A 57 -4.32 4.78 -1.20
CA ALA A 57 -5.67 4.39 -0.83
C ALA A 57 -6.20 5.16 0.41
N ILE A 58 -5.34 5.42 1.39
CA ILE A 58 -5.70 6.25 2.55
C ILE A 58 -5.95 7.70 2.12
N ALA A 59 -5.05 8.27 1.31
CA ALA A 59 -5.19 9.64 0.83
C ALA A 59 -6.48 9.83 0.02
N ASP A 60 -6.81 8.87 -0.84
CA ASP A 60 -8.04 8.89 -1.65
C ASP A 60 -9.30 8.73 -0.79
N ALA A 61 -9.23 7.97 0.31
CA ALA A 61 -10.35 7.81 1.23
C ALA A 61 -10.60 9.06 2.11
N LEU A 62 -9.58 9.93 2.25
CA LEU A 62 -9.64 11.13 3.11
C LEU A 62 -9.88 12.43 2.33
N ASN A 63 -9.76 12.44 1.00
CA ASN A 63 -10.05 13.58 0.12
C ASN A 63 -11.42 13.44 -0.56
#